data_AF-A0A7S3HKL9-F1
#
_entry.id   AF-A0A7S3HKL9-F1
#
_cell.length_a   1.000
_cell.length_b   1.000
_cell.length_c   1.000
_cell.angle_alpha   90.00
_cell.angle_beta   90.00
_cell.angle_gamma   90.00
#
_symmetry.space_group_name_H-M   'P 1'
#
loop_
_entity.id
_entity.type
_entity.pdbx_description
1 polymer ?
#
loop_
_entity_poly.entity_id
_entity_poly.type
_entity_poly.pdbx_seq_one_letter_code
_entity_poly.pdbx_strand_id
1 'polypeptide(L)'
;KQEADAQDIIEPTPLTLVEEDILRILREEMDIAVTPSLQDGILTLHLVMGKAVLEVLDSHGDHYVTPAMGGQRLLRADTKLRQRLLWRRGWRVLTLDEDEWTRLKDDIFKKDLLEAVLTGHHNPGSRRQLPPH
;
A
#
# COMPACT_ATOMS: atom_id res chain seq x y z
N LYS A 1 3.53 -33.08 26.91
CA LYS A 1 2.87 -31.76 27.05
C LYS A 1 3.95 -30.72 27.28
N GLN A 2 4.42 -30.08 26.20
CA GLN A 2 5.12 -28.79 26.18
C GLN A 2 5.43 -28.50 24.69
N GLU A 3 4.38 -28.25 23.92
CA GLU A 3 4.44 -27.51 22.66
C GLU A 3 3.75 -26.20 22.96
N ALA A 4 4.50 -25.14 23.25
CA ALA A 4 4.01 -23.76 23.31
C ALA A 4 5.23 -22.83 23.40
N ASP A 5 5.17 -21.72 22.69
CA ASP A 5 6.19 -20.65 22.60
C ASP A 5 7.36 -20.89 21.63
N ALA A 6 7.06 -21.33 20.42
CA ALA A 6 7.70 -20.70 19.27
C ALA A 6 6.96 -19.37 19.04
N GLN A 7 7.36 -18.33 19.76
CA GLN A 7 6.99 -16.97 19.35
C GLN A 7 7.69 -16.77 18.00
N ASP A 8 6.95 -16.87 16.91
CA ASP A 8 7.41 -16.39 15.61
C ASP A 8 7.72 -14.90 15.80
N ILE A 9 9.00 -14.59 16.00
CA ILE A 9 9.50 -13.23 15.97
C ILE A 9 9.36 -12.81 14.52
N ILE A 10 8.22 -12.18 14.19
CA ILE A 10 7.99 -11.63 12.87
C ILE A 10 8.95 -10.45 12.74
N GLU A 11 10.04 -10.66 12.01
CA GLU A 11 10.97 -9.58 11.70
C GLU A 11 10.27 -8.54 10.84
N PRO A 12 10.39 -7.24 11.17
CA PRO A 12 9.83 -6.18 10.34
C PRO A 12 10.46 -6.25 8.95
N THR A 13 9.62 -6.32 7.93
CA THR A 13 10.07 -6.28 6.54
C THR A 13 10.73 -4.92 6.29
N PRO A 14 11.92 -4.86 5.66
CA PRO A 14 12.51 -3.59 5.29
C PRO A 14 11.69 -2.90 4.20
N LEU A 15 11.86 -1.58 4.09
CA LEU A 15 11.28 -0.81 2.99
C LEU A 15 11.94 -1.21 1.67
N THR A 16 11.14 -1.23 0.61
CA THR A 16 11.62 -1.28 -0.76
C THR A 16 12.21 0.07 -1.19
N LEU A 17 13.02 0.09 -2.25
CA LEU A 17 13.58 1.33 -2.81
C LEU A 17 12.51 2.36 -3.19
N VAL A 18 11.35 1.89 -3.66
CA VAL A 18 10.22 2.76 -4.00
C VAL A 18 9.58 3.34 -2.75
N GLU A 19 9.36 2.53 -1.72
CA GLU A 19 8.85 3.02 -0.44
C GLU A 19 9.82 4.00 0.24
N GLU A 20 11.13 3.78 0.14
CA GLU A 20 12.15 4.70 0.65
C GLU A 20 12.10 6.06 -0.08
N ASP A 21 11.95 6.06 -1.40
CA ASP A 21 11.82 7.29 -2.18
C ASP A 21 10.50 8.01 -1.91
N ILE A 22 9.39 7.28 -1.76
CA ILE A 22 8.11 7.85 -1.33
C ILE A 22 8.24 8.47 0.06
N LEU A 23 8.88 7.77 1.00
CA LEU A 23 9.13 8.27 2.35
C LEU A 23 9.94 9.56 2.33
N ARG A 24 10.99 9.63 1.49
CA ARG A 24 11.81 10.83 1.28
C ARG A 24 10.93 12.00 0.81
N ILE A 25 10.13 11.81 -0.24
CA ILE A 25 9.29 12.90 -0.79
C ILE A 25 8.23 13.34 0.21
N LEU A 26 7.54 12.40 0.86
CA LEU A 26 6.53 12.74 1.88
C LEU A 26 7.14 13.58 3.01
N ARG A 27 8.37 13.29 3.45
CA ARG A 27 9.02 14.02 4.54
C ARG A 27 9.68 15.32 4.11
N GLU A 28 10.52 15.27 3.09
CA GLU A 28 11.40 16.38 2.72
C GLU A 28 10.67 17.41 1.85
N GLU A 29 9.78 16.95 0.97
CA GLU A 29 9.14 17.81 -0.04
C GLU A 29 7.73 18.24 0.34
N MET A 30 7.04 17.44 1.17
CA MET A 30 5.64 17.67 1.55
C MET A 30 5.44 17.95 3.05
N ASP A 31 6.49 17.81 3.87
CA ASP A 31 6.43 18.00 5.33
C ASP A 31 5.35 17.14 6.02
N ILE A 32 5.14 15.91 5.52
CA ILE A 32 4.19 14.95 6.08
C ILE A 32 4.90 14.03 7.06
N ALA A 33 4.36 13.94 8.28
CA ALA A 33 4.82 13.00 9.28
C ALA A 33 4.43 11.56 8.89
N VAL A 34 5.44 10.75 8.56
CA VAL A 34 5.27 9.35 8.17
C VAL A 34 6.06 8.43 9.10
N THR A 35 5.39 7.43 9.67
CA THR A 35 6.04 6.30 10.35
C THR A 35 6.42 5.26 9.29
N PRO A 36 7.74 4.97 9.12
CA PRO A 36 8.21 4.17 8.00
C PRO A 36 7.77 2.71 8.10
N SER A 37 7.78 2.13 9.29
CA SER A 37 7.33 0.76 9.54
C SER A 37 6.64 0.66 10.90
N LEU A 38 5.53 -0.08 10.96
CA LEU A 38 4.72 -0.32 12.15
C LEU A 38 4.18 -1.76 12.14
N GLN A 39 4.42 -2.50 13.22
CA GLN A 39 3.83 -3.84 13.40
C GLN A 39 2.38 -3.72 13.92
N ASP A 40 1.43 -4.30 13.20
CA ASP A 40 0.03 -4.45 13.61
C ASP A 40 -0.37 -5.95 13.57
N GLY A 41 -0.14 -6.64 14.69
CA GLY A 41 -0.30 -8.10 14.77
C GLY A 41 0.64 -8.83 13.81
N ILE A 42 0.08 -9.59 12.87
CA ILE A 42 0.85 -10.32 11.84
C ILE A 42 1.22 -9.46 10.61
N LEU A 43 0.79 -8.20 10.57
CA LEU A 43 1.01 -7.31 9.43
C LEU A 43 2.11 -6.31 9.77
N THR A 44 3.08 -6.18 8.86
CA THR A 44 4.01 -5.05 8.83
C THR A 44 3.40 -3.98 7.94
N LEU A 45 3.18 -2.78 8.49
CA LEU A 45 2.64 -1.64 7.75
C LEU A 45 3.77 -0.68 7.42
N HIS A 46 3.88 -0.31 6.15
CA HIS A 46 4.82 0.72 5.72
C HIS A 46 4.11 2.04 5.44
N LEU A 47 4.84 3.15 5.53
CA LEU A 47 4.35 4.48 5.14
C LEU A 47 3.04 4.87 5.86
N VAL A 48 3.05 4.80 7.19
CA VAL A 48 1.89 5.07 8.03
C VAL A 48 1.77 6.56 8.34
N MET A 49 0.59 7.13 8.09
CA MET A 49 0.25 8.54 8.31
C MET A 49 -0.98 8.64 9.20
N GLY A 50 -0.79 8.74 10.52
CA GLY A 50 -1.89 8.70 11.49
C GLY A 50 -2.64 7.36 11.42
N LYS A 51 -3.89 7.37 10.94
CA LYS A 51 -4.72 6.15 10.74
C LYS A 51 -4.85 5.74 9.27
N ALA A 52 -4.01 6.29 8.40
CA ALA A 52 -3.87 5.86 7.02
C ALA A 52 -2.56 5.08 6.81
N VAL A 53 -2.59 4.13 5.87
CA VAL A 53 -1.43 3.38 5.41
C VAL A 53 -1.37 3.51 3.90
N LEU A 54 -0.19 3.87 3.36
CA LEU A 54 0.05 3.89 1.92
C LEU A 54 0.66 2.56 1.49
N GLU A 55 -0.12 1.79 0.76
CA GLU A 55 0.26 0.49 0.20
C GLU A 55 0.75 0.69 -1.24
N VAL A 56 2.03 0.39 -1.46
CA VAL A 56 2.62 0.33 -2.81
C VAL A 56 2.32 -1.04 -3.40
N LEU A 57 1.69 -1.07 -4.57
CA LEU A 57 1.26 -2.28 -5.25
C LEU A 57 2.26 -2.68 -6.33
N ASP A 58 2.80 -3.90 -6.22
CA ASP A 58 3.65 -4.48 -7.25
C ASP A 58 2.78 -5.00 -8.42
N SER A 59 3.19 -4.63 -9.62
CA SER A 59 2.56 -5.04 -10.86
C SER A 59 2.53 -6.54 -11.11
N HIS A 60 3.51 -7.28 -10.59
CA HIS A 60 3.59 -8.73 -10.79
C HIS A 60 3.09 -9.51 -9.57
N GLY A 61 3.43 -9.02 -8.38
CA GLY A 61 3.06 -9.60 -7.09
C GLY A 61 1.60 -9.38 -6.72
N ASP A 62 1.06 -8.17 -6.87
CA ASP A 62 -0.29 -7.84 -6.38
C ASP A 62 -1.38 -7.98 -7.42
N HIS A 63 -1.01 -8.16 -8.69
CA HIS A 63 -1.96 -8.22 -9.79
C HIS A 63 -1.90 -9.51 -10.59
N TYR A 64 -3.02 -9.84 -11.23
CA TYR A 64 -3.10 -10.85 -12.26
C TYR A 64 -3.95 -10.35 -13.42
N VAL A 65 -3.74 -10.94 -14.59
CA VAL A 65 -4.49 -10.65 -15.80
C VAL A 65 -5.34 -11.86 -16.16
N THR A 66 -6.62 -11.64 -16.44
CA THR A 66 -7.52 -12.72 -16.89
C THR A 66 -8.07 -12.42 -18.29
N PRO A 67 -7.93 -13.38 -19.23
CA PRO A 67 -8.53 -13.24 -20.56
C PRO A 67 -10.05 -13.06 -20.53
N ALA A 68 -10.71 -13.64 -19.53
CA ALA A 68 -12.17 -13.59 -19.36
C ALA A 68 -12.72 -12.17 -19.14
N MET A 69 -11.87 -11.21 -18.73
CA MET A 69 -12.22 -9.80 -18.53
C MET A 69 -11.53 -8.89 -19.55
N GLY A 70 -11.23 -9.40 -20.75
CA GLY A 70 -10.61 -8.60 -21.81
C GLY A 70 -9.20 -8.14 -21.49
N GLY A 71 -8.45 -8.91 -20.68
CA GLY A 71 -7.09 -8.54 -20.28
C GLY A 71 -7.01 -7.50 -19.17
N GLN A 72 -8.11 -7.25 -18.45
CA GLN A 72 -8.09 -6.34 -17.30
C GLN A 72 -7.15 -6.86 -16.21
N ARG A 73 -6.33 -5.94 -15.67
CA ARG A 73 -5.48 -6.17 -14.50
C ARG A 73 -6.33 -6.10 -13.23
N LEU A 74 -6.30 -7.17 -12.45
CA LEU A 74 -7.10 -7.32 -11.23
C LEU A 74 -6.18 -7.61 -10.04
N LEU A 75 -6.51 -7.04 -8.87
CA LEU A 75 -5.83 -7.36 -7.62
C LEU A 75 -6.01 -8.84 -7.25
N ARG A 76 -4.93 -9.48 -6.81
CA ARG A 76 -4.91 -10.84 -6.29
C ARG A 76 -5.74 -10.97 -5.01
N ALA A 77 -6.15 -12.20 -4.72
CA ALA A 77 -6.97 -12.51 -3.55
C ALA A 77 -6.25 -12.14 -2.24
N ASP A 78 -4.95 -12.40 -2.15
CA ASP A 78 -4.15 -12.14 -0.95
C ASP A 78 -4.05 -10.65 -0.65
N THR A 79 -3.78 -9.82 -1.65
CA THR A 79 -3.76 -8.35 -1.52
C THR A 79 -5.13 -7.82 -1.07
N LYS A 80 -6.22 -8.29 -1.69
CA LYS A 80 -7.59 -7.91 -1.27
C LYS A 80 -7.89 -8.34 0.16
N LEU A 81 -7.44 -9.52 0.56
CA LEU A 81 -7.63 -10.03 1.92
C LEU A 81 -6.86 -9.17 2.93
N ARG A 82 -5.59 -8.84 2.64
CA ARG A 82 -4.77 -7.92 3.45
C ARG A 82 -5.46 -6.56 3.63
N GLN A 83 -5.89 -5.93 2.53
CA GLN A 83 -6.61 -4.65 2.56
C GLN A 83 -7.89 -4.73 3.39
N ARG A 84 -8.66 -5.83 3.27
CA ARG A 84 -9.87 -6.04 4.06
C ARG A 84 -9.58 -6.22 5.55
N LEU A 85 -8.49 -6.89 5.91
CA LEU A 85 -8.06 -7.04 7.30
C LEU A 85 -7.66 -5.68 7.90
N LEU A 86 -6.91 -4.86 7.15
CA LEU A 86 -6.54 -3.51 7.55
C LEU A 86 -7.78 -2.64 7.78
N TRP A 87 -8.72 -2.66 6.84
CA TRP A 87 -9.97 -1.90 6.97
C TRP A 87 -10.80 -2.33 8.18
N ARG A 88 -10.90 -3.64 8.46
CA ARG A 88 -11.56 -4.15 9.67
C ARG A 88 -10.90 -3.70 10.97
N ARG A 89 -9.61 -3.38 10.94
CA ARG A 89 -8.83 -2.80 12.04
C ARG A 89 -8.86 -1.26 12.05
N GLY A 90 -9.73 -0.67 11.23
CA GLY A 90 -9.98 0.77 11.15
C GLY A 90 -8.93 1.54 10.37
N TRP A 91 -8.04 0.88 9.62
CA TRP A 91 -7.06 1.57 8.78
C TRP A 91 -7.71 2.08 7.50
N ARG A 92 -7.40 3.32 7.12
CA ARG A 92 -7.65 3.83 5.77
C ARG A 92 -6.50 3.37 4.87
N VAL A 93 -6.78 2.52 3.90
CA VAL A 93 -5.77 2.06 2.94
C VAL A 93 -5.77 3.00 1.74
N LEU A 94 -4.61 3.58 1.44
CA LEU A 94 -4.32 4.32 0.22
C LEU A 94 -3.45 3.44 -0.65
N THR A 95 -3.72 3.37 -1.95
CA THR A 95 -2.98 2.49 -2.86
C THR A 95 -2.29 3.30 -3.94
N LEU A 96 -1.07 2.93 -4.27
CA LEU A 96 -0.27 3.50 -5.35
C LEU A 96 0.38 2.37 -6.14
N ASP A 97 0.29 2.38 -7.47
CA ASP A 97 0.99 1.40 -8.30
C ASP A 97 2.48 1.75 -8.42
N GLU A 98 3.36 0.77 -8.20
CA GLU A 98 4.81 0.93 -8.28
C GLU A 98 5.27 1.40 -9.69
N ASP A 99 4.66 0.85 -10.75
CA ASP A 99 4.93 1.24 -12.13
C ASP A 99 4.62 2.70 -12.42
N GLU A 100 3.60 3.25 -11.75
CA GLU A 100 3.22 4.66 -11.92
C GLU A 100 4.27 5.56 -11.28
N TRP A 101 4.69 5.21 -10.07
CA TRP A 101 5.76 5.92 -9.36
C TRP A 101 7.07 5.93 -10.13
N THR A 102 7.52 4.76 -10.57
CA THR A 102 8.83 4.58 -11.24
C THR A 102 8.93 5.26 -12.60
N ARG A 103 7.80 5.56 -13.25
CA ARG A 103 7.77 6.33 -14.50
C ARG A 103 8.00 7.82 -14.28
N LEU A 104 7.73 8.34 -13.08
CA LEU A 104 7.93 9.73 -12.74
C LEU A 104 9.39 9.97 -12.37
N LYS A 105 10.05 10.86 -13.11
CA LYS A 105 11.47 11.20 -12.88
C LYS A 105 11.65 12.40 -11.96
N ASP A 106 10.78 13.39 -12.10
CA ASP A 106 10.87 14.63 -11.33
C ASP A 106 10.01 14.58 -10.07
N ASP A 107 10.56 15.11 -8.97
CA ASP A 107 9.89 15.12 -7.67
C ASP A 107 8.58 15.94 -7.70
N ILE A 108 8.47 16.95 -8.58
CA ILE A 108 7.23 17.74 -8.74
C ILE A 108 6.05 16.83 -9.12
N PHE A 109 6.22 15.95 -10.12
CA PHE A 109 5.14 15.05 -10.53
C PHE A 109 4.84 13.98 -9.48
N LYS A 110 5.86 13.54 -8.75
CA LYS A 110 5.68 12.59 -7.64
C LYS A 110 4.87 13.20 -6.50
N LYS A 111 5.08 14.49 -6.19
CA LYS A 111 4.28 15.24 -5.23
C LYS A 111 2.83 15.35 -5.69
N ASP A 112 2.60 15.75 -6.94
CA ASP A 112 1.25 15.85 -7.51
C ASP A 112 0.49 14.52 -7.41
N LEU A 113 1.17 13.40 -7.69
CA LEU A 113 0.61 12.06 -7.56
C LEU A 113 0.28 11.72 -6.10
N LEU A 114 1.19 11.99 -5.16
CA LEU A 114 0.93 11.77 -3.73
C LEU A 114 -0.22 12.63 -3.21
N GLU A 115 -0.31 13.90 -3.61
CA GLU A 115 -1.44 14.76 -3.25
C GLU A 115 -2.76 14.19 -3.75
N ALA A 116 -2.80 13.69 -4.99
CA ALA A 116 -3.97 13.02 -5.54
C ALA A 116 -4.33 11.77 -4.72
N VAL A 117 -3.36 10.96 -4.30
CA VAL A 117 -3.56 9.77 -3.45
C VAL A 117 -4.10 10.14 -2.08
N LEU A 118 -3.50 11.12 -1.41
CA LEU A 118 -3.87 11.53 -0.05
C LEU A 118 -5.27 12.15 0.00
N THR A 119 -5.62 12.95 -1.02
CA THR A 119 -6.94 13.57 -1.16
C THR A 119 -8.03 12.60 -1.65
N GLY A 120 -7.65 11.41 -2.12
CA GLY A 120 -8.57 10.41 -2.66
C GLY A 120 -9.03 10.69 -4.09
N HIS A 121 -8.36 11.61 -4.79
CA HIS A 121 -8.55 11.86 -6.22
C HIS A 121 -7.81 10.86 -7.11
N HIS A 122 -6.83 10.14 -6.56
CA HIS A 122 -6.18 9.02 -7.22
C HIS A 122 -6.99 7.75 -6.98
N ASN A 123 -7.37 7.08 -8.06
CA ASN A 123 -8.10 5.82 -8.01
C ASN A 123 -7.49 4.86 -9.03
N PRO A 124 -6.50 4.03 -8.64
CA PRO A 124 -5.76 3.17 -9.57
C PRO A 124 -6.64 2.06 -10.18
N GLY A 125 -7.92 1.95 -9.78
CA GLY A 125 -8.81 0.90 -10.25
C GLY A 125 -10.30 1.21 -10.18
N SER A 126 -10.74 2.43 -10.48
CA SER A 126 -12.17 2.79 -10.41
C SER A 126 -13.02 2.15 -11.53
N ARG A 127 -13.31 0.85 -11.37
CA ARG A 127 -14.62 0.27 -11.64
C ARG A 127 -15.04 -0.54 -10.42
N ARG A 128 -15.82 0.14 -9.56
CA ARG A 128 -16.73 -0.41 -8.53
C ARG A 128 -16.08 -1.36 -7.51
N GLN A 129 -15.62 -0.81 -6.40
CA GLN A 129 -15.79 -1.48 -5.11
C GLN A 129 -16.88 -0.73 -4.35
N LEU A 130 -18.11 -1.23 -4.45
CA LEU A 130 -19.20 -0.84 -3.56
C LEU A 130 -18.90 -1.38 -2.15
N PRO A 131 -19.23 -0.67 -1.07
CA PRO A 131 -19.20 -1.25 0.26
C PRO A 131 -20.22 -2.39 0.34
N PRO A 132 -19.93 -3.52 1.02
CA PRO A 132 -20.98 -4.46 1.38
C PRO A 132 -21.84 -3.81 2.47
N HIS A 133 -23.16 -3.86 2.26
CA HIS A 133 -24.19 -3.47 3.23
C HIS A 133 -24.11 -4.29 4.53
#